data_AF-F5LB27-F1
#
_entry.id   AF-F5LB27-F1
#
_cell.length_a   1.000
_cell.length_b   1.000
_cell.length_c   1.000
_cell.angle_alpha   90.00
_cell.angle_beta   90.00
_cell.angle_gamma   90.00
#
_symmetry.space_group_name_H-M   'P 1'
#
loop_
_entity.id
_entity.type
_entity.pdbx_description
1 polymer ?
#
loop_
_entity_poly.entity_id
_entity_poly.type
_entity_poly.pdbx_seq_one_letter_code
_entity_poly.pdbx_strand_id
1 'polypeptide(L)'
;MGEESLSIAHKYISLEWARKTLEHDLKQVQKAGLKYPALFEEAAVRVLDKLSIQMRDIKKEMQEKGIKVVYKGRKKHLYEAIEYDLYGGNKKARKGLQLKNCREKKALRYLLWD
;
A
#
# COMPACT_ATOMS: atom_id res chain seq x y z
N MET A 1 11.34 11.60 10.51
CA MET A 1 11.26 10.24 9.91
C MET A 1 12.44 10.09 8.97
N GLY A 2 13.20 8.99 9.05
CA GLY A 2 14.30 8.74 8.11
C GLY A 2 13.80 8.40 6.70
N GLU A 3 14.63 8.62 5.68
CA GLU A 3 14.33 8.28 4.28
C GLU A 3 13.94 6.81 4.10
N GLU A 4 14.52 5.91 4.90
CA GLU A 4 14.17 4.49 4.91
C GLU A 4 12.71 4.23 5.26
N SER A 5 12.14 4.94 6.24
CA SER A 5 10.73 4.75 6.64
C SER A 5 9.77 5.17 5.53
N LEU A 6 10.13 6.24 4.79
CA LEU A 6 9.38 6.69 3.62
C LEU A 6 9.47 5.67 2.48
N SER A 7 10.65 5.10 2.24
CA SER A 7 10.86 4.06 1.22
C SER A 7 9.98 2.83 1.48
N ILE A 8 9.92 2.35 2.73
CA ILE A 8 9.11 1.19 3.11
C ILE A 8 7.62 1.47 2.94
N ALA A 9 7.18 2.65 3.39
CA ALA A 9 5.80 3.09 3.19
C ALA A 9 5.45 3.19 1.70
N HIS A 10 6.35 3.74 0.88
CA HIS A 10 6.15 3.86 -0.56
C HIS A 10 6.01 2.48 -1.21
N LYS A 11 6.93 1.55 -0.92
CA LYS A 11 6.85 0.16 -1.40
C LYS A 11 5.53 -0.51 -1.00
N TYR A 12 5.11 -0.36 0.26
CA TYR A 12 3.84 -0.92 0.73
C TYR A 12 2.65 -0.40 -0.08
N ILE A 13 2.58 0.92 -0.28
CA ILE A 13 1.49 1.57 -1.02
C ILE A 13 1.49 1.15 -2.49
N SER A 14 2.65 1.12 -3.14
CA SER A 14 2.79 0.70 -4.53
C SER A 14 2.33 -0.75 -4.73
N LEU A 15 2.69 -1.66 -3.81
CA LEU A 15 2.22 -3.05 -3.87
C LEU A 15 0.71 -3.16 -3.67
N GLU A 16 0.14 -2.41 -2.72
CA GLU A 16 -1.30 -2.39 -2.50
C GLU A 16 -2.05 -1.89 -3.74
N TRP A 17 -1.49 -0.91 -4.44
CA TRP A 17 -2.05 -0.40 -5.68
C TRP A 17 -1.94 -1.41 -6.82
N ALA A 18 -0.75 -1.96 -7.07
CA ALA A 18 -0.53 -2.98 -8.09
C ALA A 18 -1.47 -4.18 -7.92
N ARG A 19 -1.69 -4.61 -6.67
CA ARG A 19 -2.65 -5.66 -6.34
C ARG A 19 -4.08 -5.28 -6.74
N LYS A 20 -4.55 -4.08 -6.35
CA LYS A 20 -5.90 -3.62 -6.67
C LYS A 20 -6.13 -3.47 -8.18
N THR A 21 -5.14 -2.97 -8.91
CA THR A 21 -5.20 -2.87 -10.37
C THR A 21 -5.32 -4.24 -11.00
N LEU A 22 -4.47 -5.19 -10.59
CA LEU A 22 -4.52 -6.56 -11.12
C LEU A 22 -5.82 -7.30 -10.78
N GLU A 23 -6.36 -7.10 -9.58
CA GLU A 23 -7.69 -7.63 -9.20
C GLU A 23 -8.82 -7.02 -10.06
N HIS A 24 -8.72 -5.74 -10.41
CA HIS A 24 -9.67 -5.09 -11.31
C HIS A 24 -9.57 -5.65 -12.73
N ASP A 25 -8.35 -5.76 -13.27
CA ASP A 25 -8.11 -6.27 -14.63
C ASP A 25 -8.56 -7.71 -14.78
N LEU A 26 -8.34 -8.55 -13.75
CA LEU A 26 -8.83 -9.93 -13.73
C LEU A 26 -10.36 -9.99 -13.84
N LYS A 27 -11.08 -9.10 -13.13
CA LYS A 27 -12.55 -9.00 -13.24
C LYS A 27 -13.00 -8.52 -14.63
N GLN A 28 -12.23 -7.65 -15.28
CA GLN A 28 -12.53 -7.19 -16.63
C GLN A 28 -12.34 -8.31 -17.65
N VAL A 29 -11.24 -9.07 -17.52
CA VAL A 29 -10.95 -10.22 -18.38
C VAL A 29 -12.03 -11.30 -18.26
N GLN A 30 -12.50 -11.57 -17.05
CA GLN A 30 -13.62 -12.50 -16.80
C GLN A 30 -14.91 -12.08 -17.51
N LYS A 31 -15.16 -10.77 -17.62
CA LYS A 31 -16.34 -10.22 -18.31
C LYS A 31 -16.18 -10.13 -19.82
N ALA A 32 -14.95 -10.02 -20.32
CA ALA A 32 -14.66 -9.77 -21.73
C ALA A 32 -14.93 -10.97 -22.66
N GLY A 33 -15.27 -12.15 -22.11
CA GLY A 33 -15.62 -13.33 -22.92
C GLY A 33 -14.48 -13.81 -23.82
N LEU A 34 -13.23 -13.75 -23.33
CA LEU A 34 -12.05 -14.15 -24.09
C LEU A 34 -12.11 -15.64 -24.47
N LYS A 35 -11.43 -15.99 -25.57
CA LYS A 35 -11.33 -17.38 -26.05
C LYS A 35 -10.55 -18.29 -25.08
N TYR A 36 -9.59 -17.73 -24.34
CA TYR A 36 -8.73 -18.46 -23.40
C TYR A 36 -8.46 -17.64 -22.11
N PRO A 37 -9.48 -17.39 -21.27
CA PRO A 37 -9.32 -16.56 -20.07
C PRO A 37 -8.42 -17.24 -19.02
N ALA A 38 -8.42 -18.58 -18.97
CA ALA A 38 -7.68 -19.37 -17.99
C ALA A 38 -6.17 -19.07 -17.99
N LEU A 39 -5.56 -18.84 -19.16
CA LEU A 39 -4.13 -18.52 -19.24
C LEU A 39 -3.79 -17.18 -18.58
N PHE A 40 -4.65 -16.18 -18.77
CA PHE A 40 -4.48 -14.88 -18.12
C PHE A 40 -4.77 -14.97 -16.63
N GLU A 41 -5.84 -15.67 -16.25
CA GLU A 41 -6.23 -15.86 -14.85
C GLU A 41 -5.12 -16.56 -14.07
N GLU A 42 -4.56 -17.66 -14.57
CA GLU A 42 -3.46 -18.36 -13.91
C GLU A 42 -2.23 -17.47 -13.73
N ALA A 43 -1.86 -16.70 -14.76
CA ALA A 43 -0.74 -15.77 -14.67
C ALA A 43 -1.00 -14.68 -13.64
N ALA A 44 -2.19 -14.07 -13.65
CA ALA A 44 -2.59 -13.02 -12.74
C ALA A 44 -2.67 -13.52 -11.29
N VAL A 45 -3.21 -14.71 -11.04
CA VAL A 45 -3.25 -15.35 -9.71
C VAL A 45 -1.83 -15.56 -9.17
N ARG A 46 -0.90 -16.10 -9.98
CA ARG A 46 0.50 -16.28 -9.56
C ARG A 46 1.17 -14.96 -9.19
N VAL A 47 0.85 -13.86 -9.89
CA VAL A 47 1.36 -12.53 -9.56
C VAL A 47 0.71 -12.00 -8.28
N LEU A 48 -0.59 -12.17 -8.08
CA LEU A 48 -1.29 -11.80 -6.85
C LEU A 48 -0.73 -12.53 -5.62
N ASP A 49 -0.36 -13.80 -5.76
CA ASP A 49 0.27 -14.58 -4.69
C ASP A 49 1.64 -14.00 -4.32
N LYS A 50 2.48 -13.69 -5.32
CA LYS A 50 3.78 -13.04 -5.12
C LYS A 50 3.63 -11.68 -4.45
N LEU A 51 2.70 -10.85 -4.92
CA LEU A 51 2.39 -9.54 -4.32
C LEU A 51 1.95 -9.72 -2.86
N SER A 52 1.14 -10.74 -2.56
CA SER A 52 0.66 -11.02 -1.20
C SER A 52 1.79 -11.42 -0.25
N ILE A 53 2.77 -12.20 -0.72
CA ILE A 53 3.98 -12.54 0.03
C ILE A 53 4.81 -11.27 0.29
N GLN A 54 5.10 -10.49 -0.75
CA GLN A 54 5.88 -9.25 -0.61
C GLN A 54 5.21 -8.25 0.35
N MET A 55 3.88 -8.09 0.25
CA MET A 55 3.13 -7.24 1.16
C MET A 55 3.20 -7.74 2.61
N ARG A 56 3.21 -9.05 2.83
CA ARG A 56 3.36 -9.64 4.17
C ARG A 56 4.72 -9.29 4.77
N ASP A 57 5.79 -9.41 3.98
CA ASP A 57 7.14 -9.12 4.45
C ASP A 57 7.33 -7.63 4.74
N ILE A 58 6.81 -6.76 3.88
CA ILE A 58 6.83 -5.31 4.15
C ILE A 58 5.99 -4.96 5.37
N LYS A 59 4.83 -5.60 5.59
CA LYS A 59 4.04 -5.39 6.82
C LYS A 59 4.80 -5.77 8.08
N LYS A 60 5.59 -6.86 8.05
CA LYS A 60 6.46 -7.23 9.17
C LYS A 60 7.53 -6.17 9.40
N GLU A 61 8.21 -5.72 8.35
CA GLU A 61 9.23 -4.67 8.42
C GLU A 61 8.64 -3.35 8.98
N MET A 62 7.44 -2.98 8.53
CA MET A 62 6.71 -1.82 9.05
C MET A 62 6.38 -2.00 10.54
N GLN A 63 5.94 -3.18 10.96
CA GLN A 63 5.62 -3.46 12.36
C GLN A 63 6.87 -3.39 13.25
N GLU A 64 8.00 -3.93 12.81
CA GLU A 64 9.28 -3.87 13.51
C GLU A 64 9.79 -2.44 13.66
N LYS A 65 9.67 -1.63 12.60
CA LYS A 65 10.05 -0.21 12.59
C LYS A 65 8.99 0.71 13.19
N GLY A 66 7.86 0.16 13.65
CA GLY A 66 6.75 0.94 14.22
C GLY A 66 6.08 1.91 13.24
N ILE A 67 6.15 1.62 11.94
CA ILE A 67 5.56 2.40 10.85
C ILE A 67 4.09 1.98 10.69
N LYS A 68 3.18 2.95 10.74
CA LYS A 68 1.76 2.73 10.44
C LYS A 68 1.35 3.61 9.27
N VAL A 69 0.89 2.97 8.19
CA VAL A 69 0.26 3.64 7.04
C VAL A 69 -1.24 3.67 7.27
N VAL A 70 -1.86 4.85 7.25
CA VAL A 70 -3.32 5.00 7.37
C VAL A 70 -3.86 5.69 6.11
N TYR A 71 -4.74 5.00 5.40
CA TYR A 71 -5.43 5.53 4.22
C TYR A 71 -6.47 6.57 4.64
N LYS A 72 -6.45 7.75 3.99
CA LYS A 72 -7.34 8.88 4.31
C LYS A 72 -8.48 9.13 3.32
N GLY A 73 -8.60 8.31 2.28
CA GLY A 73 -9.59 8.50 1.23
C GLY A 73 -8.99 9.00 -0.08
N ARG A 74 -9.85 9.06 -1.11
CA ARG A 74 -9.55 9.68 -2.40
C ARG A 74 -10.04 11.11 -2.37
N LYS A 75 -9.21 12.06 -2.76
CA LYS A 75 -9.66 13.42 -3.10
C LYS A 75 -9.85 13.51 -4.61
N LYS A 76 -11.05 13.89 -5.04
CA LYS A 76 -11.32 14.26 -6.44
C LYS A 76 -10.72 15.63 -6.71
N HIS A 77 -9.50 15.65 -7.24
CA HIS A 77 -8.95 16.79 -7.96
C HIS A 77 -8.76 16.39 -9.42
N LEU A 78 -8.17 17.27 -10.25
CA LEU A 78 -7.79 16.98 -11.64
C LEU A 78 -6.93 15.69 -11.78
N TYR A 79 -6.38 15.20 -10.66
CA TYR A 79 -5.74 13.90 -10.48
C TYR A 79 -6.29 13.25 -9.21
N GLU A 80 -6.60 11.94 -9.24
CA GLU A 80 -6.93 11.22 -8.00
C GLU A 80 -5.66 11.11 -7.14
N ALA A 81 -5.65 11.80 -6.00
CA ALA A 81 -4.57 11.69 -5.01
C ALA A 81 -5.03 10.80 -3.85
N ILE A 82 -4.24 9.79 -3.53
CA ILE A 82 -4.43 8.98 -2.33
C ILE A 82 -3.55 9.53 -1.21
N GLU A 83 -4.16 9.98 -0.11
CA GLU A 83 -3.42 10.49 1.05
C GLU A 83 -3.15 9.38 2.08
N TYR A 84 -1.92 9.34 2.58
CA TYR A 84 -1.50 8.45 3.66
C TYR A 84 -0.86 9.23 4.81
N ASP A 85 -1.24 8.90 6.04
CA ASP A 85 -0.50 9.31 7.24
C ASP A 85 0.49 8.22 7.64
N LEU A 86 1.71 8.62 7.99
CA LEU A 86 2.75 7.75 8.53
C LEU A 86 2.97 8.07 10.01
N TYR A 87 2.82 7.06 10.86
CA TYR A 87 3.17 7.17 12.28
C TYR A 87 4.39 6.30 12.58
N GLY A 88 5.37 6.84 13.30
CA GLY A 88 6.50 6.10 13.86
C GLY A 88 6.42 6.07 15.39
N GLY A 89 6.41 4.89 16.01
CA GLY A 89 6.42 4.80 17.47
C GLY A 89 6.57 3.38 18.01
N ASN A 90 7.54 3.18 18.91
CA ASN A 90 7.83 1.89 19.53
C ASN A 90 6.86 1.62 20.70
N LYS A 91 6.16 0.47 20.71
CA LYS A 91 5.16 0.12 21.74
C LYS A 91 5.73 0.05 23.16
N LYS A 92 7.06 -0.13 23.31
CA LYS A 92 7.75 -0.23 24.61
C LYS A 92 7.83 1.09 25.41
N ALA A 93 7.50 2.24 24.82
CA ALA A 93 7.49 3.53 25.52
C ALA A 93 6.16 3.86 26.23
N ARG A 94 5.20 2.91 26.29
CA ARG A 94 3.84 3.15 26.81
C ARG A 94 3.71 3.29 28.33
N LYS A 95 4.76 3.09 29.12
CA LYS A 95 4.74 3.35 30.57
C LYS A 95 5.80 4.40 30.91
N GLY A 96 5.38 5.67 30.96
CA GLY A 96 6.14 6.71 31.66
C GLY A 96 6.67 7.88 30.83
N LEU A 97 6.59 7.88 29.49
CA LEU A 97 7.01 9.03 28.70
C LEU A 97 5.84 9.52 27.85
N GLN A 98 5.36 10.74 28.14
CA GLN A 98 4.66 11.56 27.15
C GLN A 98 5.64 11.80 25.99
N LEU A 99 5.72 10.84 25.06
CA LEU A 99 6.45 11.02 23.83
C LEU A 99 5.76 12.13 23.07
N LYS A 100 6.40 13.29 23.08
CA LYS A 100 6.08 14.45 22.23
C LYS A 100 5.69 13.92 20.87
N ASN A 101 4.44 14.16 20.51
CA ASN A 101 3.85 13.82 19.22
C ASN A 101 4.79 14.29 18.08
N CYS A 102 5.61 13.38 17.53
CA CYS A 102 6.25 13.60 16.23
C CYS A 102 5.18 13.48 15.14
N ARG A 103 4.31 14.49 15.06
CA ARG A 103 3.35 14.69 13.96
C ARG A 103 4.11 15.20 12.73
N GLU A 104 4.90 14.35 12.08
CA GLU A 104 5.31 14.64 10.71
C GLU A 104 4.23 14.14 9.76
N LYS A 105 3.27 15.02 9.44
CA LYS A 105 2.31 14.79 8.36
C LYS A 105 3.04 14.96 7.02
N LYS A 106 3.68 13.91 6.52
CA LYS A 106 4.10 13.86 5.11
C LYS A 106 3.03 13.13 4.31
N ALA A 107 2.21 13.89 3.58
CA ALA A 107 1.25 13.33 2.64
C ALA A 107 2.01 12.81 1.40
N LEU A 108 2.00 11.49 1.19
CA LEU A 108 2.41 10.90 -0.07
C LEU A 108 1.27 11.11 -1.07
N ARG A 109 1.51 11.84 -2.18
CA ARG A 109 0.57 11.96 -3.30
C ARG A 109 1.01 11.02 -4.41
N TYR A 110 0.11 10.15 -4.87
CA TYR A 110 0.26 9.40 -6.11
C TYR A 110 -0.67 10.00 -7.15
N LEU A 111 -0.19 10.18 -8.38
CA LEU A 111 -1.00 10.60 -9.53
C LEU A 111 -1.55 9.33 -10.19
N LEU A 112 -2.87 9.20 -10.24
CA LEU A 112 -3.55 8.17 -11.02
C LEU A 112 -3.79 8.70 -12.44
N TRP A 113 -3.49 7.88 -13.44
CA TRP A 113 -3.92 8.09 -14.83
C TRP A 113 -5.08 7.13 -15.09
N ASP A 114 -6.22 7.68 -15.52
CA ASP A 114 -7.43 6.93 -15.92
C ASP A 114 -7.24 6.20 -17.25
#